data_AF-A0A3A6MSN6-F1
#
_entry.id   AF-A0A3A6MSN6-F1
#
_cell.length_a   1.000
_cell.length_b   1.000
_cell.length_c   1.000
_cell.angle_alpha   90.00
_cell.angle_beta   90.00
_cell.angle_gamma   90.00
#
_symmetry.space_group_name_H-M   'P 1'
#
loop_
_entity.id
_entity.type
_entity.pdbx_description
1 polymer ?
#
loop_
_entity_poly.entity_id
_entity_poly.type
_entity_poly.pdbx_seq_one_letter_code
_entity_poly.pdbx_strand_id
1 'polypeptide(L)'
;MNEIVATGGAQSATVLDGKVTLNIPAGALPPKTKVTAKIAADAPAGVPAGLTPVSPVVSIESAAAPAKPVILRLRYDPLKISGLDPLCCRVFREEAGGWRLVGGRVARGENEITVELKHFSNYAVFVVRKDFTDAPGHWAAKEIGVLAARDVISGYPDGTFRPEDRVTRAELAALLAKFLGMKTESITNAFSDVTPDAWYAGAVAAVAEKGLMRGAHGKFRPNDTLTREELAAVALKLVAVSEQDLALELRDAQEVSPWARQAVATAAAAGLMSGRGDGKFAPKAAVTRAEVAVILYRLAERLGLYAETVTVTGKLIYSTIEKPHWELTTDKETYVLLFEPADRLTSSLVRASEGKTLTVTGYLETGPNIYMRGPIIRVVSVRLVQ
;
A
#
# COMPACT_ATOMS: atom_id res chain seq x y z
N MET A 1 -16.86 8.88 27.74
CA MET A 1 -15.78 8.02 28.24
C MET A 1 -16.33 6.62 28.31
N ASN A 2 -15.61 5.64 27.78
CA ASN A 2 -16.03 4.25 27.77
C ASN A 2 -14.88 3.39 28.28
N GLU A 3 -15.19 2.39 29.09
CA GLU A 3 -14.22 1.45 29.65
C GLU A 3 -14.43 0.06 29.04
N ILE A 4 -13.34 -0.61 28.69
CA ILE A 4 -13.30 -1.99 28.21
C ILE A 4 -12.41 -2.78 29.18
N VAL A 5 -12.91 -3.88 29.71
CA VAL A 5 -12.15 -4.73 30.62
C VAL A 5 -11.62 -5.95 29.87
N ALA A 6 -10.29 -6.09 29.85
CA ALA A 6 -9.60 -7.21 29.24
C ALA A 6 -10.01 -8.53 29.94
N THR A 7 -10.40 -9.56 29.21
CA THR A 7 -10.71 -10.88 29.77
C THR A 7 -9.52 -11.84 29.72
N GLY A 8 -8.46 -11.47 29.01
CA GLY A 8 -7.36 -12.36 28.64
C GLY A 8 -7.57 -13.07 27.30
N GLY A 9 -8.82 -13.17 26.83
CA GLY A 9 -9.18 -13.63 25.49
C GLY A 9 -9.18 -12.51 24.44
N ALA A 10 -9.49 -12.85 23.19
CA ALA A 10 -9.70 -11.86 22.14
C ALA A 10 -11.03 -11.14 22.35
N GLN A 11 -11.04 -9.82 22.21
CA GLN A 11 -12.20 -8.98 22.44
C GLN A 11 -12.24 -7.81 21.46
N SER A 12 -13.45 -7.35 21.14
CA SER A 12 -13.68 -6.15 20.34
C SER A 12 -14.77 -5.32 20.99
N ALA A 13 -14.61 -4.00 20.99
CA ALA A 13 -15.66 -3.08 21.40
C ALA A 13 -15.61 -1.80 20.59
N THR A 14 -16.78 -1.39 20.09
CA THR A 14 -17.02 -0.09 19.48
C THR A 14 -17.63 0.84 20.52
N VAL A 15 -17.01 2.00 20.71
CA VAL A 15 -17.31 2.94 21.79
C VAL A 15 -17.37 4.38 21.27
N LEU A 16 -17.72 5.33 22.15
CA LEU A 16 -17.75 6.76 21.83
C LEU A 16 -18.63 7.05 20.61
N ASP A 17 -19.86 6.53 20.63
CA ASP A 17 -20.87 6.67 19.57
C ASP A 17 -20.39 6.19 18.19
N GLY A 18 -19.67 5.07 18.16
CA GLY A 18 -19.20 4.49 16.90
C GLY A 18 -17.93 5.11 16.33
N LYS A 19 -17.30 6.07 17.04
CA LYS A 19 -16.10 6.76 16.54
C LYS A 19 -14.81 5.96 16.71
N VAL A 20 -14.82 5.01 17.64
CA VAL A 20 -13.63 4.25 18.04
C VAL A 20 -13.99 2.78 18.16
N THR A 21 -13.21 1.92 17.52
CA THR A 21 -13.25 0.48 17.77
C THR A 21 -11.89 0.01 18.27
N LEU A 22 -11.89 -0.72 19.38
CA LEU A 22 -10.71 -1.33 19.97
C LEU A 22 -10.83 -2.85 19.86
N ASN A 23 -9.89 -3.49 19.16
CA ASN A 23 -9.73 -4.94 19.18
C ASN A 23 -8.51 -5.30 20.01
N ILE A 24 -8.73 -6.00 21.12
CA ILE A 24 -7.70 -6.49 22.03
C ILE A 24 -7.47 -7.98 21.70
N PRO A 25 -6.35 -8.35 21.06
CA PRO A 25 -6.07 -9.76 20.78
C PRO A 25 -5.88 -10.58 22.06
N ALA A 26 -6.08 -11.90 21.96
CA ALA A 26 -5.83 -12.81 23.08
C ALA A 26 -4.37 -12.71 23.58
N GLY A 27 -4.23 -12.52 24.89
CA GLY A 27 -2.94 -12.31 25.56
C GLY A 27 -2.27 -10.98 25.25
N ALA A 28 -2.96 -9.99 24.66
CA ALA A 28 -2.41 -8.64 24.51
C ALA A 28 -2.32 -7.91 25.85
N LEU A 29 -3.22 -8.21 26.79
CA LEU A 29 -3.23 -7.64 28.15
C LEU A 29 -3.54 -8.74 29.18
N PRO A 30 -3.06 -8.59 30.43
CA PRO A 30 -3.47 -9.47 31.52
C PRO A 30 -5.00 -9.44 31.73
N PRO A 31 -5.62 -10.56 32.11
CA PRO A 31 -7.03 -10.58 32.50
C PRO A 31 -7.35 -9.51 33.55
N LYS A 32 -8.54 -8.92 33.46
CA LYS A 32 -9.06 -7.83 34.29
C LYS A 32 -8.39 -6.47 34.10
N THR A 33 -7.43 -6.32 33.17
CA THR A 33 -6.84 -5.02 32.85
C THR A 33 -7.88 -4.10 32.20
N LYS A 34 -8.05 -2.89 32.73
CA LYS A 34 -8.96 -1.90 32.17
C LYS A 34 -8.28 -1.07 31.09
N VAL A 35 -8.93 -0.96 29.93
CA VAL A 35 -8.58 -0.05 28.85
C VAL A 35 -9.68 1.00 28.74
N THR A 36 -9.33 2.26 28.93
CA THR A 36 -10.26 3.39 28.84
C THR A 36 -10.07 4.10 27.52
N ALA A 37 -11.18 4.41 26.84
CA ALA A 37 -11.22 5.29 25.69
C ALA A 37 -12.03 6.55 26.01
N LYS A 38 -11.45 7.72 25.77
CA LYS A 38 -12.15 9.02 25.90
C LYS A 38 -11.79 9.93 24.74
N ILE A 39 -12.75 10.75 24.32
CA ILE A 39 -12.47 11.90 23.45
C ILE A 39 -11.91 13.00 24.36
N ALA A 40 -10.74 13.54 24.02
CA ALA A 40 -10.20 14.68 24.74
C ALA A 40 -11.09 15.92 24.53
N ALA A 41 -11.19 16.78 25.54
CA ALA A 41 -12.02 17.98 25.47
C ALA A 41 -11.50 18.98 24.43
N ASP A 42 -10.18 19.07 24.30
CA ASP A 42 -9.52 20.03 23.43
C ASP A 42 -9.19 19.45 22.06
N ALA A 43 -9.17 20.32 21.06
CA ALA A 43 -8.63 20.00 19.75
C ALA A 43 -7.12 19.72 19.86
N PRO A 44 -6.53 18.96 18.89
CA PRO A 44 -5.08 18.73 18.88
C PRO A 44 -4.30 20.06 18.92
N ALA A 45 -3.50 20.26 19.97
CA ALA A 45 -2.58 21.38 20.07
C ALA A 45 -1.22 21.03 19.42
N GLY A 46 -0.45 22.04 19.02
CA GLY A 46 0.91 21.84 18.48
C GLY A 46 0.97 21.01 17.19
N VAL A 47 -0.06 21.12 16.33
CA VAL A 47 -0.13 20.38 15.06
C VAL A 47 0.96 20.88 14.10
N PRO A 48 1.86 20.00 13.61
CA PRO A 48 2.88 20.37 12.63
C PRO A 48 2.30 20.94 11.33
N ALA A 49 3.06 21.81 10.67
CA ALA A 49 2.70 22.34 9.35
C ALA A 49 2.47 21.23 8.32
N GLY A 50 1.44 21.38 7.48
CA GLY A 50 1.04 20.39 6.47
C GLY A 50 0.16 19.25 7.01
N LEU A 51 -0.15 19.24 8.32
CA LEU A 51 -1.09 18.30 8.92
C LEU A 51 -2.39 19.01 9.26
N THR A 52 -3.52 18.40 8.90
CA THR A 52 -4.85 18.91 9.28
C THR A 52 -5.58 17.83 10.08
N PRO A 53 -6.04 18.12 11.32
CA PRO A 53 -6.82 17.17 12.07
C PRO A 53 -8.17 16.87 11.43
N VAL A 54 -8.45 15.58 11.24
CA VAL A 54 -9.70 15.08 10.65
C VAL A 54 -10.48 14.16 11.60
N SER A 55 -9.97 13.90 12.80
CA SER A 55 -10.72 13.27 13.90
C SER A 55 -10.56 14.07 15.21
N PRO A 56 -11.41 13.83 16.21
CA PRO A 56 -11.11 14.21 17.59
C PRO A 56 -9.83 13.51 18.08
N VAL A 57 -9.22 14.06 19.14
CA VAL A 57 -8.20 13.35 19.90
C VAL A 57 -8.88 12.27 20.74
N VAL A 58 -8.36 11.04 20.63
CA VAL A 58 -8.82 9.89 21.40
C VAL A 58 -7.70 9.45 22.34
N SER A 59 -7.93 9.59 23.64
CA SER A 59 -7.05 9.04 24.67
C SER A 59 -7.38 7.58 24.90
N ILE A 60 -6.39 6.73 24.73
CA ILE A 60 -6.42 5.32 25.12
C ILE A 60 -5.50 5.16 26.33
N GLU A 61 -6.03 4.69 27.44
CA GLU A 61 -5.32 4.59 28.72
C GLU A 61 -5.50 3.19 29.32
N SER A 62 -4.46 2.65 29.95
CA SER A 62 -4.49 1.37 30.67
C SER A 62 -3.38 1.34 31.70
N ALA A 63 -3.59 0.60 32.79
CA ALA A 63 -2.58 0.39 33.83
C ALA A 63 -1.41 -0.49 33.36
N ALA A 64 -1.60 -1.29 32.31
CA ALA A 64 -0.57 -2.14 31.73
C ALA A 64 -0.38 -1.84 30.24
N ALA A 65 0.88 -1.87 29.80
CA ALA A 65 1.23 -1.81 28.39
C ALA A 65 0.88 -3.13 27.68
N PRO A 66 0.53 -3.09 26.38
CA PRO A 66 0.14 -4.29 25.65
C PRO A 66 1.35 -5.15 25.30
N ALA A 67 1.28 -6.45 25.60
CA ALA A 67 2.31 -7.44 25.24
C ALA A 67 2.26 -7.83 23.75
N LYS A 68 1.10 -7.66 23.12
CA LYS A 68 0.88 -7.78 21.67
C LYS A 68 0.11 -6.55 21.20
N PRO A 69 0.31 -6.09 19.94
CA PRO A 69 -0.37 -4.88 19.48
C PRO A 69 -1.89 -4.96 19.64
N VAL A 70 -2.49 -3.91 20.22
CA VAL A 70 -3.95 -3.71 20.24
C VAL A 70 -4.34 -2.97 18.98
N ILE A 71 -5.40 -3.38 18.30
CA ILE A 71 -5.83 -2.74 17.05
C ILE A 71 -6.81 -1.63 17.41
N LEU A 72 -6.47 -0.40 17.01
CA LEU A 72 -7.33 0.77 17.14
C LEU A 72 -7.86 1.14 15.75
N ARG A 73 -9.17 1.29 15.64
CA ARG A 73 -9.85 1.86 14.49
C ARG A 73 -10.46 3.20 14.88
N LEU A 74 -10.16 4.23 14.10
CA LEU A 74 -10.62 5.60 14.31
C LEU A 74 -11.43 6.05 13.10
N ARG A 75 -12.60 6.62 13.37
CA ARG A 75 -13.39 7.32 12.35
C ARG A 75 -12.88 8.75 12.16
N TYR A 76 -12.77 9.17 10.91
CA TYR A 76 -12.44 10.54 10.53
C TYR A 76 -13.59 11.20 9.76
N ASP A 77 -13.54 12.53 9.70
CA ASP A 77 -14.48 13.37 8.99
C ASP A 77 -14.02 13.57 7.54
N PRO A 78 -14.70 12.96 6.54
CA PRO A 78 -14.32 13.11 5.14
C PRO A 78 -14.56 14.51 4.58
N LEU A 79 -15.29 15.40 5.28
CA LEU A 79 -15.41 16.79 4.85
C LEU A 79 -14.13 17.59 5.15
N LYS A 80 -13.33 17.13 6.12
CA LYS A 80 -12.08 17.79 6.53
C LYS A 80 -10.84 17.36 5.76
N ILE A 81 -10.92 16.33 4.90
CA ILE A 81 -9.79 15.95 4.02
C ILE A 81 -9.64 16.88 2.81
N SER A 82 -10.60 17.80 2.59
CA SER A 82 -10.52 18.89 1.62
C SER A 82 -10.14 18.45 0.20
N GLY A 83 -10.80 17.39 -0.30
CA GLY A 83 -10.62 16.89 -1.66
C GLY A 83 -9.35 16.06 -1.89
N LEU A 84 -8.52 15.85 -0.87
CA LEU A 84 -7.41 14.90 -0.95
C LEU A 84 -7.93 13.46 -0.99
N ASP A 85 -7.12 12.56 -1.54
CA ASP A 85 -7.41 11.13 -1.47
C ASP A 85 -7.40 10.67 0.00
N PRO A 86 -8.38 9.85 0.44
CA PRO A 86 -8.41 9.32 1.81
C PRO A 86 -7.13 8.59 2.23
N LEU A 87 -6.35 8.06 1.29
CA LEU A 87 -5.05 7.45 1.57
C LEU A 87 -4.01 8.45 2.08
N CYS A 88 -4.26 9.75 2.04
CA CYS A 88 -3.45 10.77 2.71
C CYS A 88 -3.72 10.85 4.23
N CYS A 89 -4.78 10.21 4.74
CA CYS A 89 -5.06 10.11 6.18
C CYS A 89 -4.09 9.15 6.87
N ARG A 90 -3.57 9.58 8.02
CA ARG A 90 -2.64 8.81 8.88
C ARG A 90 -2.94 9.06 10.35
N VAL A 91 -2.65 8.06 11.17
CA VAL A 91 -2.77 8.16 12.63
C VAL A 91 -1.47 8.71 13.21
N PHE A 92 -1.62 9.71 14.08
CA PHE A 92 -0.55 10.31 14.86
C PHE A 92 -0.80 10.06 16.36
N ARG A 93 0.28 9.91 17.10
CA ARG A 93 0.33 9.80 18.56
C ARG A 93 0.87 11.10 19.13
N GLU A 94 0.28 11.58 20.20
CA GLU A 94 0.82 12.71 20.95
C GLU A 94 2.03 12.30 21.79
N GLU A 95 3.10 13.09 21.74
CA GLU A 95 4.32 12.95 22.52
C GLU A 95 4.74 14.30 23.11
N ALA A 96 5.67 14.27 24.07
CA ALA A 96 6.28 15.49 24.58
C ALA A 96 6.92 16.25 23.40
N GLY A 97 6.37 17.43 23.08
CA GLY A 97 6.85 18.27 21.97
C GLY A 97 6.10 18.15 20.65
N GLY A 98 5.01 17.35 20.56
CA GLY A 98 4.10 17.38 19.41
C GLY A 98 3.54 16.03 19.00
N TRP A 99 3.35 15.83 17.70
CA TRP A 99 2.68 14.66 17.15
C TRP A 99 3.65 13.78 16.35
N ARG A 100 3.73 12.50 16.74
CA ARG A 100 4.51 11.49 16.03
C ARG A 100 3.62 10.61 15.17
N LEU A 101 4.04 10.43 13.93
CA LEU A 101 3.41 9.51 13.01
C LEU A 101 3.45 8.06 13.53
N VAL A 102 2.31 7.38 13.51
CA VAL A 102 2.16 5.94 13.83
C VAL A 102 1.93 5.12 12.55
N GLY A 103 1.18 5.67 11.59
CA GLY A 103 0.87 5.00 10.32
C GLY A 103 -0.62 4.81 10.13
N GLY A 104 -1.03 3.61 9.76
CA GLY A 104 -2.43 3.23 9.63
C GLY A 104 -2.88 2.89 8.21
N ARG A 105 -3.84 1.97 8.14
CA ARG A 105 -4.47 1.49 6.90
C ARG A 105 -5.91 1.98 6.84
N VAL A 106 -6.26 2.63 5.74
CA VAL A 106 -7.59 3.21 5.54
C VAL A 106 -8.57 2.12 5.16
N ALA A 107 -9.68 2.05 5.89
CA ALA A 107 -10.86 1.30 5.48
C ALA A 107 -11.57 2.08 4.38
N ARG A 108 -11.43 1.64 3.12
CA ARG A 108 -12.01 2.37 1.99
C ARG A 108 -13.52 2.47 2.16
N GLY A 109 -14.04 3.69 2.09
CA GLY A 109 -15.47 3.99 2.13
C GLY A 109 -16.17 3.90 3.48
N GLU A 110 -15.49 3.49 4.55
CA GLU A 110 -16.02 3.52 5.92
C GLU A 110 -15.61 4.79 6.67
N ASN A 111 -14.77 5.64 6.06
CA ASN A 111 -14.15 6.81 6.68
C ASN A 111 -13.43 6.45 7.99
N GLU A 112 -12.79 5.28 8.00
CA GLU A 112 -12.08 4.74 9.15
C GLU A 112 -10.63 4.44 8.79
N ILE A 113 -9.76 4.51 9.80
CA ILE A 113 -8.35 4.14 9.69
C ILE A 113 -7.97 3.25 10.86
N THR A 114 -7.28 2.16 10.55
CA THR A 114 -6.86 1.16 11.51
C THR A 114 -5.37 1.22 11.73
N VAL A 115 -4.94 1.16 12.99
CA VAL A 115 -3.54 1.16 13.39
C VAL A 115 -3.28 0.16 14.51
N GLU A 116 -2.07 -0.37 14.57
CA GLU A 116 -1.61 -1.24 15.64
C GLU A 116 -0.94 -0.42 16.75
N LEU A 117 -1.45 -0.55 17.96
CA LEU A 117 -0.98 0.13 19.15
C LEU A 117 -0.02 -0.75 19.94
N LYS A 118 1.25 -0.35 19.95
CA LYS A 118 2.29 -0.92 20.84
C LYS A 118 2.38 -0.22 22.19
N HIS A 119 1.74 0.94 22.30
CA HIS A 119 1.67 1.77 23.49
C HIS A 119 0.27 2.38 23.57
N PHE A 120 -0.14 2.83 24.74
CA PHE A 120 -1.37 3.59 24.93
C PHE A 120 -1.01 5.07 25.18
N SER A 121 -1.81 5.97 24.61
CA SER A 121 -1.54 7.41 24.52
C SER A 121 -2.76 8.14 23.92
N ASN A 122 -2.60 9.41 23.58
CA ASN A 122 -3.54 10.17 22.77
C ASN A 122 -3.25 9.96 21.28
N TYR A 123 -4.30 9.70 20.51
CA TYR A 123 -4.23 9.45 19.07
C TYR A 123 -5.20 10.35 18.32
N ALA A 124 -4.83 10.77 17.12
CA ALA A 124 -5.71 11.47 16.21
C ALA A 124 -5.40 11.10 14.76
N VAL A 125 -6.39 11.20 13.90
CA VAL A 125 -6.25 11.05 12.45
C VAL A 125 -6.00 12.42 11.86
N PHE A 126 -4.86 12.59 11.20
CA PHE A 126 -4.55 13.79 10.43
C PHE A 126 -4.51 13.43 8.95
N VAL A 127 -5.01 14.33 8.10
CA VAL A 127 -4.70 14.28 6.67
C VAL A 127 -3.37 15.00 6.44
N VAL A 128 -2.46 14.35 5.72
CA VAL A 128 -1.16 14.91 5.35
C VAL A 128 -1.28 15.55 3.97
N ARG A 129 -1.04 16.85 3.87
CA ARG A 129 -0.95 17.56 2.59
C ARG A 129 0.50 17.82 2.23
N LYS A 130 0.89 17.38 1.04
CA LYS A 130 2.18 17.68 0.41
C LYS A 130 1.89 18.14 -1.02
N ASP A 131 1.99 19.45 -1.22
CA ASP A 131 1.76 20.06 -2.52
C ASP A 131 3.08 20.31 -3.24
N PHE A 132 3.07 20.15 -4.55
CA PHE A 132 4.17 20.52 -5.43
C PHE A 132 3.65 21.47 -6.49
N THR A 133 4.39 22.53 -6.82
CA THR A 133 3.91 23.60 -7.71
C THR A 133 3.68 23.15 -9.14
N ASP A 134 4.28 22.05 -9.56
CA ASP A 134 4.25 21.45 -10.89
C ASP A 134 3.44 20.13 -10.97
N ALA A 135 2.76 19.74 -9.89
CA ALA A 135 1.86 18.59 -9.88
C ALA A 135 0.40 18.89 -10.29
N PRO A 136 -0.20 20.06 -10.01
CA PRO A 136 -1.59 20.34 -10.40
C PRO A 136 -1.84 20.14 -11.89
N GLY A 137 -2.89 19.39 -12.24
CA GLY A 137 -3.25 19.06 -13.62
C GLY A 137 -2.39 17.96 -14.27
N HIS A 138 -1.34 17.49 -13.60
CA HIS A 138 -0.52 16.38 -14.07
C HIS A 138 -1.26 15.05 -13.95
N TRP A 139 -1.08 14.14 -14.92
CA TRP A 139 -1.78 12.85 -14.95
C TRP A 139 -1.46 11.94 -13.74
N ALA A 140 -0.29 12.13 -13.12
CA ALA A 140 0.18 11.42 -11.93
C ALA A 140 -0.05 12.19 -10.60
N ALA A 141 -0.77 13.32 -10.63
CA ALA A 141 -0.88 14.21 -9.47
C ALA A 141 -1.42 13.52 -8.21
N LYS A 142 -2.39 12.62 -8.40
CA LYS A 142 -2.99 11.84 -7.32
C LYS A 142 -1.96 10.93 -6.66
N GLU A 143 -1.26 10.11 -7.44
CA GLU A 143 -0.30 9.14 -6.98
C GLU A 143 0.90 9.82 -6.32
N ILE A 144 1.33 10.96 -6.88
CA ILE A 144 2.36 11.81 -6.30
C ILE A 144 1.91 12.32 -4.91
N GLY A 145 0.70 12.88 -4.81
CA GLY A 145 0.17 13.40 -3.55
C GLY A 145 0.09 12.32 -2.46
N VAL A 146 -0.43 11.14 -2.79
CA VAL A 146 -0.55 10.02 -1.83
C VAL A 146 0.82 9.52 -1.39
N LEU A 147 1.74 9.26 -2.33
CA LEU A 147 3.07 8.76 -1.96
C LEU A 147 3.90 9.79 -1.18
N ALA A 148 3.72 11.08 -1.45
CA ALA A 148 4.34 12.15 -0.68
C ALA A 148 3.75 12.23 0.75
N ALA A 149 2.43 12.13 0.89
CA ALA A 149 1.74 12.03 2.19
C ALA A 149 2.18 10.80 3.01
N ARG A 150 2.60 9.73 2.31
CA ARG A 150 3.12 8.48 2.89
C ARG A 150 4.64 8.49 3.12
N ASP A 151 5.32 9.63 2.91
CA ASP A 151 6.78 9.81 3.04
C ASP A 151 7.63 8.90 2.14
N VAL A 152 7.07 8.39 1.05
CA VAL A 152 7.78 7.53 0.09
C VAL A 152 8.59 8.37 -0.88
N ILE A 153 7.97 9.43 -1.42
CA ILE A 153 8.59 10.35 -2.37
C ILE A 153 8.69 11.74 -1.77
N SER A 154 9.58 12.56 -2.32
CA SER A 154 9.79 13.94 -1.91
C SER A 154 10.10 14.80 -3.12
N GLY A 155 9.74 16.08 -3.05
CA GLY A 155 10.12 17.10 -4.03
C GLY A 155 11.44 17.77 -3.71
N TYR A 156 11.73 18.81 -4.46
CA TYR A 156 12.93 19.63 -4.34
C TYR A 156 12.69 20.84 -3.43
N PRO A 157 13.76 21.48 -2.91
CA PRO A 157 13.65 22.65 -2.04
C PRO A 157 12.93 23.86 -2.68
N ASP A 158 12.86 23.90 -4.01
CA ASP A 158 12.14 24.92 -4.78
C ASP A 158 10.60 24.70 -4.80
N GLY A 159 10.10 23.63 -4.16
CA GLY A 159 8.68 23.29 -4.12
C GLY A 159 8.18 22.46 -5.30
N THR A 160 9.06 22.06 -6.23
CA THR A 160 8.71 21.22 -7.38
C THR A 160 8.85 19.72 -7.09
N PHE A 161 8.12 18.87 -7.81
CA PHE A 161 8.33 17.42 -7.83
C PHE A 161 9.21 16.98 -9.01
N ARG A 162 9.15 17.71 -10.12
CA ARG A 162 9.76 17.42 -11.43
C ARG A 162 9.33 16.07 -12.00
N PRO A 163 8.04 15.91 -12.34
CA PRO A 163 7.48 14.63 -12.76
C PRO A 163 8.17 14.00 -13.97
N GLU A 164 8.74 14.81 -14.86
CA GLU A 164 9.36 14.38 -16.12
C GLU A 164 10.87 14.10 -16.02
N ASP A 165 11.50 14.41 -14.88
CA ASP A 165 12.92 14.09 -14.67
C ASP A 165 13.12 12.58 -14.65
N ARG A 166 14.28 12.13 -15.14
CA ARG A 166 14.65 10.72 -15.18
C ARG A 166 15.12 10.26 -13.81
N VAL A 167 14.84 8.99 -13.51
CA VAL A 167 15.24 8.35 -12.24
C VAL A 167 16.48 7.50 -12.47
N THR A 168 17.48 7.65 -11.62
CA THR A 168 18.67 6.80 -11.59
C THR A 168 18.42 5.51 -10.80
N ARG A 169 19.29 4.51 -11.00
CA ARG A 169 19.22 3.26 -10.23
C ARG A 169 19.42 3.47 -8.72
N ALA A 170 20.27 4.40 -8.30
CA ALA A 170 20.45 4.75 -6.89
C ALA A 170 19.19 5.38 -6.28
N GLU A 171 18.53 6.27 -7.00
CA GLU A 171 17.28 6.88 -6.55
C GLU A 171 16.16 5.85 -6.41
N LEU A 172 16.02 4.92 -7.36
CA LEU A 172 15.07 3.82 -7.19
C LEU A 172 15.38 2.99 -5.95
N ALA A 173 16.65 2.64 -5.71
CA ALA A 173 17.03 1.88 -4.52
C ALA A 173 16.62 2.59 -3.22
N ALA A 174 16.88 3.90 -3.13
CA ALA A 174 16.47 4.72 -2.00
C ALA A 174 14.95 4.81 -1.83
N LEU A 175 14.21 4.95 -2.93
CA LEU A 175 12.75 4.95 -2.92
C LEU A 175 12.19 3.61 -2.45
N LEU A 176 12.72 2.49 -2.93
CA LEU A 176 12.29 1.13 -2.52
C LEU A 176 12.60 0.86 -1.05
N ALA A 177 13.76 1.30 -0.56
CA ALA A 177 14.13 1.17 0.84
C ALA A 177 13.12 1.91 1.74
N LYS A 178 12.75 3.15 1.39
CA LYS A 178 11.69 3.91 2.09
C LYS A 178 10.33 3.25 1.96
N PHE A 179 9.94 2.88 0.75
CA PHE A 179 8.65 2.27 0.41
C PHE A 179 8.38 0.99 1.22
N LEU A 180 9.40 0.19 1.46
CA LEU A 180 9.32 -1.07 2.21
C LEU A 180 9.80 -0.95 3.67
N GLY A 181 10.09 0.26 4.16
CA GLY A 181 10.54 0.51 5.54
C GLY A 181 11.82 -0.26 5.89
N MET A 182 12.74 -0.39 4.95
CA MET A 182 13.98 -1.15 5.14
C MET A 182 14.97 -0.40 6.04
N LYS A 183 15.72 -1.17 6.83
CA LYS A 183 16.89 -0.67 7.53
C LYS A 183 18.02 -0.43 6.54
N THR A 184 18.76 0.66 6.72
CA THR A 184 19.83 1.08 5.80
C THR A 184 21.15 1.34 6.51
N GLU A 185 21.23 1.05 7.82
CA GLU A 185 22.41 1.31 8.64
C GLU A 185 23.51 0.24 8.50
N SER A 186 23.15 -0.98 8.05
CA SER A 186 24.10 -2.09 7.88
C SER A 186 24.61 -2.16 6.44
N ILE A 187 25.88 -1.78 6.25
CA ILE A 187 26.49 -1.66 4.92
C ILE A 187 27.48 -2.81 4.71
N THR A 188 26.99 -4.00 4.38
CA THR A 188 27.83 -4.98 3.69
C THR A 188 27.68 -4.71 2.20
N ASN A 189 28.49 -3.82 1.66
CA ASN A 189 28.41 -3.47 0.25
C ASN A 189 29.14 -4.49 -0.62
N ALA A 190 28.42 -5.06 -1.59
CA ALA A 190 28.94 -6.05 -2.54
C ALA A 190 29.41 -5.44 -3.88
N PHE A 191 29.28 -4.13 -4.07
CA PHE A 191 29.52 -3.46 -5.35
C PHE A 191 30.72 -2.51 -5.30
N SER A 192 31.63 -2.66 -6.25
CA SER A 192 32.88 -1.88 -6.35
C SER A 192 32.69 -0.39 -6.66
N ASP A 193 31.53 0.00 -7.19
CA ASP A 193 31.19 1.36 -7.61
C ASP A 193 30.20 2.06 -6.64
N VAL A 194 30.06 1.52 -5.44
CA VAL A 194 29.27 2.12 -4.35
C VAL A 194 30.23 2.39 -3.21
N THR A 195 30.49 3.64 -2.89
CA THR A 195 31.33 3.98 -1.74
C THR A 195 30.49 3.91 -0.46
N PRO A 196 31.07 3.49 0.70
CA PRO A 196 30.29 3.36 1.94
C PRO A 196 29.65 4.66 2.45
N ASP A 197 30.22 5.81 2.08
CA ASP A 197 29.77 7.16 2.45
C ASP A 197 28.74 7.75 1.46
N ALA A 198 28.47 7.08 0.34
CA ALA A 198 27.45 7.54 -0.59
C ALA A 198 26.06 7.52 0.08
N TRP A 199 25.27 8.57 -0.14
CA TRP A 199 23.93 8.72 0.45
C TRP A 199 22.98 7.55 0.14
N TYR A 200 23.23 6.82 -0.96
CA TYR A 200 22.47 5.66 -1.39
C TYR A 200 23.07 4.31 -0.95
N ALA A 201 24.26 4.27 -0.32
CA ALA A 201 24.98 3.02 -0.06
C ALA A 201 24.16 2.02 0.75
N GLY A 202 23.57 2.47 1.85
CA GLY A 202 22.70 1.65 2.70
C GLY A 202 21.44 1.15 1.98
N ALA A 203 20.84 2.01 1.14
CA ALA A 203 19.68 1.62 0.36
C ALA A 203 20.02 0.57 -0.70
N VAL A 204 21.15 0.74 -1.40
CA VAL A 204 21.65 -0.22 -2.39
C VAL A 204 21.93 -1.59 -1.75
N ALA A 205 22.59 -1.60 -0.59
CA ALA A 205 22.81 -2.82 0.18
C ALA A 205 21.48 -3.52 0.53
N ALA A 206 20.51 -2.78 1.08
CA ALA A 206 19.22 -3.33 1.49
C ALA A 206 18.41 -3.93 0.33
N VAL A 207 18.33 -3.24 -0.81
CA VAL A 207 17.59 -3.75 -1.98
C VAL A 207 18.30 -4.92 -2.67
N ALA A 208 19.63 -4.97 -2.59
CA ALA A 208 20.42 -6.08 -3.12
C ALA A 208 20.29 -7.33 -2.24
N GLU A 209 20.34 -7.17 -0.91
CA GLU A 209 20.13 -8.26 0.06
C GLU A 209 18.74 -8.90 -0.12
N LYS A 210 17.70 -8.08 -0.32
CA LYS A 210 16.35 -8.57 -0.65
C LYS A 210 16.20 -9.09 -2.08
N GLY A 211 17.25 -9.01 -2.90
CA GLY A 211 17.25 -9.47 -4.29
C GLY A 211 16.38 -8.66 -5.25
N LEU A 212 15.85 -7.51 -4.83
CA LEU A 212 14.97 -6.65 -5.64
C LEU A 212 15.73 -6.06 -6.81
N MET A 213 16.90 -5.46 -6.55
CA MET A 213 17.79 -4.94 -7.56
C MET A 213 19.10 -5.72 -7.56
N ARG A 214 19.72 -5.87 -8.73
CA ARG A 214 21.01 -6.54 -8.90
C ARG A 214 21.96 -5.67 -9.71
N GLY A 215 23.25 -5.83 -9.43
CA GLY A 215 24.33 -5.33 -10.26
C GLY A 215 24.75 -6.32 -11.34
N ALA A 216 25.74 -5.94 -12.14
CA ALA A 216 26.39 -6.79 -13.13
C ALA A 216 27.91 -6.60 -13.04
N HIS A 217 28.68 -7.68 -13.16
CA HIS A 217 30.15 -7.65 -13.13
C HIS A 217 30.73 -6.91 -11.90
N GLY A 218 30.15 -7.12 -10.71
CA GLY A 218 30.59 -6.48 -9.47
C GLY A 218 30.28 -4.98 -9.36
N LYS A 219 29.43 -4.43 -10.23
CA LYS A 219 28.99 -3.03 -10.23
C LYS A 219 27.48 -2.89 -10.11
N PHE A 220 27.01 -1.96 -9.29
CA PHE A 220 25.60 -1.62 -9.17
C PHE A 220 25.13 -0.66 -10.27
N ARG A 221 26.03 0.21 -10.74
CA ARG A 221 25.78 1.31 -11.68
C ARG A 221 24.77 2.33 -11.12
N PRO A 222 25.09 2.99 -9.99
CA PRO A 222 24.13 3.84 -9.27
C PRO A 222 23.63 5.04 -10.07
N ASN A 223 24.49 5.61 -10.92
CA ASN A 223 24.19 6.82 -11.70
C ASN A 223 23.56 6.54 -13.07
N ASP A 224 23.45 5.27 -13.48
CA ASP A 224 22.78 4.93 -14.72
C ASP A 224 21.29 5.23 -14.59
N THR A 225 20.72 5.80 -15.65
CA THR A 225 19.27 6.01 -15.75
C THR A 225 18.54 4.68 -15.77
N LEU A 226 17.50 4.57 -14.95
CA LEU A 226 16.66 3.38 -14.83
C LEU A 226 15.85 3.17 -16.11
N THR A 227 15.88 1.95 -16.62
CA THR A 227 15.10 1.52 -17.79
C THR A 227 13.76 0.90 -17.40
N ARG A 228 12.81 0.87 -18.34
CA ARG A 228 11.49 0.26 -18.13
C ARG A 228 11.55 -1.25 -17.87
N GLU A 229 12.43 -1.97 -18.54
CA GLU A 229 12.61 -3.42 -18.31
C GLU A 229 13.18 -3.73 -16.91
N GLU A 230 14.07 -2.88 -16.39
CA GLU A 230 14.57 -2.99 -15.01
C GLU A 230 13.46 -2.71 -14.00
N LEU A 231 12.65 -1.68 -14.23
CA LEU A 231 11.50 -1.38 -13.37
C LEU A 231 10.49 -2.52 -13.36
N ALA A 232 10.25 -3.19 -14.50
CA ALA A 232 9.37 -4.36 -14.59
C ALA A 232 9.87 -5.54 -13.74
N ALA A 233 11.16 -5.85 -13.83
CA ALA A 233 11.78 -6.90 -13.03
C ALA A 233 11.72 -6.58 -11.53
N VAL A 234 11.92 -5.32 -11.13
CA VAL A 234 11.78 -4.88 -9.74
C VAL A 234 10.33 -5.02 -9.26
N ALA A 235 9.37 -4.53 -10.05
CA ALA A 235 7.95 -4.55 -9.71
C ALA A 235 7.46 -5.99 -9.46
N LEU A 236 7.85 -6.93 -10.32
CA LEU A 236 7.47 -8.34 -10.23
C LEU A 236 7.98 -8.99 -8.93
N LYS A 237 9.26 -8.79 -8.63
CA LYS A 237 9.88 -9.31 -7.40
C LYS A 237 9.23 -8.73 -6.15
N LEU A 238 8.88 -7.45 -6.18
CA LEU A 238 8.31 -6.75 -5.05
C LEU A 238 6.93 -7.30 -4.66
N VAL A 239 6.11 -7.71 -5.63
CA VAL A 239 4.81 -8.38 -5.35
C VAL A 239 4.91 -9.90 -5.23
N ALA A 240 6.13 -10.45 -5.24
CA ALA A 240 6.42 -11.88 -5.13
C ALA A 240 5.64 -12.75 -6.15
N VAL A 241 5.41 -12.22 -7.35
CA VAL A 241 4.84 -12.99 -8.46
C VAL A 241 5.99 -13.67 -9.19
N SER A 242 5.93 -14.99 -9.31
CA SER A 242 6.95 -15.72 -10.07
C SER A 242 6.87 -15.38 -11.56
N GLU A 243 8.03 -15.30 -12.21
CA GLU A 243 8.11 -15.25 -13.67
C GLU A 243 7.41 -16.48 -14.25
N GLN A 244 6.52 -16.26 -15.22
CA GLN A 244 5.87 -17.31 -15.98
C GLN A 244 6.50 -17.37 -17.37
N ASP A 245 6.59 -18.56 -17.95
CA ASP A 245 7.03 -18.71 -19.34
C ASP A 245 5.90 -18.29 -20.28
N LEU A 246 5.87 -17.00 -20.60
CA LEU A 246 4.82 -16.38 -21.39
C LEU A 246 5.38 -15.88 -22.71
N ALA A 247 4.62 -16.09 -23.79
CA ALA A 247 4.92 -15.47 -25.06
C ALA A 247 4.86 -13.93 -24.92
N LEU A 248 5.91 -13.25 -25.38
CA LEU A 248 6.01 -11.80 -25.30
C LEU A 248 5.34 -11.20 -26.54
N GLU A 249 4.02 -10.98 -26.44
CA GLU A 249 3.18 -10.41 -27.49
C GLU A 249 3.35 -8.88 -27.63
N LEU A 250 4.59 -8.43 -27.77
CA LEU A 250 4.93 -7.01 -27.92
C LEU A 250 5.62 -6.78 -29.27
N ARG A 251 5.29 -5.67 -29.94
CA ARG A 251 5.88 -5.32 -31.25
C ARG A 251 7.38 -5.05 -31.17
N ASP A 252 7.87 -4.64 -30.01
CA ASP A 252 9.28 -4.38 -29.70
C ASP A 252 9.89 -5.49 -28.84
N ALA A 253 9.34 -6.71 -28.90
CA ALA A 253 9.83 -7.86 -28.15
C ALA A 253 11.32 -8.16 -28.32
N GLN A 254 11.89 -7.80 -29.47
CA GLN A 254 13.30 -8.04 -29.78
C GLN A 254 14.25 -7.06 -29.08
N GLU A 255 13.74 -5.90 -28.65
CA GLU A 255 14.51 -4.90 -27.91
C GLU A 255 14.66 -5.26 -26.43
N VAL A 256 13.83 -6.17 -25.92
CA VAL A 256 13.89 -6.62 -24.52
C VAL A 256 15.15 -7.45 -24.30
N SER A 257 15.94 -7.09 -23.29
CA SER A 257 17.12 -7.88 -22.95
C SER A 257 16.74 -9.33 -22.60
N PRO A 258 17.55 -10.34 -22.96
CA PRO A 258 17.24 -11.75 -22.68
C PRO A 258 16.89 -12.03 -21.21
N TRP A 259 17.62 -11.43 -20.27
CA TRP A 259 17.37 -11.58 -18.83
C TRP A 259 16.05 -10.97 -18.36
N ALA A 260 15.48 -10.03 -19.11
CA ALA A 260 14.27 -9.30 -18.73
C ALA A 260 13.01 -9.81 -19.44
N ARG A 261 13.12 -10.74 -20.40
CA ARG A 261 11.99 -11.18 -21.23
C ARG A 261 10.82 -11.67 -20.39
N GLN A 262 11.05 -12.64 -19.50
CA GLN A 262 9.96 -13.20 -18.69
C GLN A 262 9.43 -12.21 -17.66
N ALA A 263 10.31 -11.39 -17.08
CA ALA A 263 9.91 -10.31 -16.20
C ALA A 263 8.98 -9.30 -16.88
N VAL A 264 9.31 -8.85 -18.10
CA VAL A 264 8.50 -7.90 -18.88
C VAL A 264 7.18 -8.54 -19.29
N ALA A 265 7.18 -9.77 -19.83
CA ALA A 265 5.95 -10.47 -20.20
C ALA A 265 5.02 -10.64 -18.99
N THR A 266 5.57 -11.11 -17.87
CA THR A 266 4.79 -11.37 -16.65
C THR A 266 4.27 -10.06 -16.03
N ALA A 267 5.09 -9.02 -15.94
CA ALA A 267 4.67 -7.72 -15.40
C ALA A 267 3.57 -7.07 -16.25
N ALA A 268 3.64 -7.22 -17.58
CA ALA A 268 2.60 -6.76 -18.49
C ALA A 268 1.31 -7.58 -18.34
N ALA A 269 1.42 -8.91 -18.28
CA ALA A 269 0.27 -9.81 -18.12
C ALA A 269 -0.41 -9.68 -16.74
N ALA A 270 0.34 -9.37 -15.69
CA ALA A 270 -0.18 -9.12 -14.34
C ALA A 270 -0.81 -7.71 -14.19
N GLY A 271 -0.78 -6.88 -15.24
CA GLY A 271 -1.26 -5.50 -15.18
C GLY A 271 -0.43 -4.59 -14.27
N LEU A 272 0.80 -4.99 -13.90
CA LEU A 272 1.68 -4.18 -13.06
C LEU A 272 2.22 -2.98 -13.84
N MET A 273 2.62 -3.21 -15.10
CA MET A 273 3.08 -2.17 -16.01
C MET A 273 2.41 -2.32 -17.37
N SER A 274 1.99 -1.20 -17.95
CA SER A 274 1.40 -1.17 -19.30
C SER A 274 2.43 -0.70 -20.32
N GLY A 275 2.25 -1.10 -21.58
CA GLY A 275 3.01 -0.56 -22.71
C GLY A 275 2.70 0.92 -22.97
N ARG A 276 3.46 1.56 -23.86
CA ARG A 276 3.31 2.98 -24.22
C ARG A 276 2.36 3.23 -25.41
N GLY A 277 1.50 2.26 -25.72
CA GLY A 277 0.63 2.28 -26.91
C GLY A 277 1.18 1.47 -28.07
N ASP A 278 0.37 1.28 -29.12
CA ASP A 278 0.71 0.58 -30.36
C ASP A 278 1.29 -0.84 -30.21
N GLY A 279 1.00 -1.50 -29.08
CA GLY A 279 1.56 -2.82 -28.76
C GLY A 279 3.06 -2.79 -28.41
N LYS A 280 3.62 -1.63 -28.05
CA LYS A 280 5.03 -1.47 -27.64
C LYS A 280 5.19 -1.32 -26.13
N PHE A 281 6.25 -1.89 -25.58
CA PHE A 281 6.62 -1.74 -24.16
C PHE A 281 7.66 -0.65 -23.91
N ALA A 282 8.54 -0.39 -24.89
CA ALA A 282 9.71 0.48 -24.84
C ALA A 282 10.72 0.06 -23.74
N PRO A 283 11.29 -1.16 -23.78
CA PRO A 283 12.05 -1.74 -22.67
C PRO A 283 13.28 -0.93 -22.25
N LYS A 284 13.97 -0.31 -23.22
CA LYS A 284 15.19 0.48 -23.00
C LYS A 284 14.93 1.95 -22.68
N ALA A 285 13.68 2.41 -22.77
CA ALA A 285 13.37 3.80 -22.49
C ALA A 285 13.59 4.12 -21.01
N ALA A 286 14.12 5.31 -20.75
CA ALA A 286 14.28 5.85 -19.42
C ALA A 286 12.93 6.13 -18.75
N VAL A 287 12.80 5.78 -17.48
CA VAL A 287 11.59 6.07 -16.69
C VAL A 287 11.63 7.44 -16.04
N THR A 288 10.47 8.10 -16.00
CA THR A 288 10.32 9.39 -15.31
C THR A 288 9.93 9.20 -13.85
N ARG A 289 10.10 10.25 -13.03
CA ARG A 289 9.64 10.27 -11.63
C ARG A 289 8.14 10.04 -11.50
N ALA A 290 7.34 10.58 -12.43
CA ALA A 290 5.89 10.34 -12.47
C ALA A 290 5.55 8.87 -12.78
N GLU A 291 6.23 8.24 -13.73
CA GLU A 291 6.05 6.80 -14.00
C GLU A 291 6.40 5.95 -12.77
N VAL A 292 7.50 6.25 -12.09
CA VAL A 292 7.88 5.56 -10.85
C VAL A 292 6.83 5.76 -9.76
N ALA A 293 6.30 6.98 -9.58
CA ALA A 293 5.25 7.25 -8.60
C ALA A 293 3.98 6.43 -8.88
N VAL A 294 3.52 6.39 -10.13
CA VAL A 294 2.31 5.62 -10.49
C VAL A 294 2.52 4.11 -10.29
N ILE A 295 3.68 3.58 -10.66
CA ILE A 295 3.99 2.16 -10.44
C ILE A 295 4.08 1.85 -8.95
N LEU A 296 4.78 2.66 -8.14
CA LEU A 296 4.86 2.44 -6.70
C LEU A 296 3.49 2.55 -6.01
N TYR A 297 2.64 3.48 -6.43
CA TYR A 297 1.27 3.58 -5.92
C TYR A 297 0.48 2.30 -6.21
N ARG A 298 0.52 1.80 -7.45
CA ARG A 298 -0.15 0.55 -7.84
C ARG A 298 0.41 -0.66 -7.07
N LEU A 299 1.72 -0.71 -6.86
CA LEU A 299 2.36 -1.76 -6.07
C LEU A 299 1.95 -1.69 -4.59
N ALA A 300 1.76 -0.48 -4.04
CA ALA A 300 1.25 -0.31 -2.68
C ALA A 300 -0.16 -0.87 -2.53
N GLU A 301 -1.00 -0.67 -3.56
CA GLU A 301 -2.33 -1.27 -3.62
C GLU A 301 -2.25 -2.80 -3.73
N ARG A 302 -1.32 -3.35 -4.52
CA ARG A 302 -1.11 -4.81 -4.59
C ARG A 302 -0.62 -5.42 -3.29
N LEU A 303 0.13 -4.66 -2.49
CA LEU A 303 0.68 -5.11 -1.22
C LEU A 303 -0.20 -4.82 0.00
N GLY A 304 -1.33 -4.12 -0.16
CA GLY A 304 -2.20 -3.78 0.98
C GLY A 304 -1.56 -2.78 1.96
N LEU A 305 -0.63 -1.94 1.51
CA LEU A 305 0.18 -1.13 2.44
C LEU A 305 -0.59 -0.01 3.13
N TYR A 306 -1.50 0.65 2.40
CA TYR A 306 -2.13 1.90 2.85
C TYR A 306 -3.63 1.79 3.11
N ALA A 307 -4.26 0.71 2.65
CA ALA A 307 -5.68 0.44 2.83
C ALA A 307 -5.91 -0.95 3.39
N GLU A 308 -7.01 -1.14 4.10
CA GLU A 308 -7.41 -2.44 4.62
C GLU A 308 -7.85 -3.37 3.50
N THR A 309 -7.25 -4.55 3.45
CA THR A 309 -7.70 -5.64 2.58
C THR A 309 -8.54 -6.63 3.37
N VAL A 310 -9.53 -7.22 2.70
CA VAL A 310 -10.21 -8.42 3.18
C VAL A 310 -9.64 -9.65 2.49
N THR A 311 -9.61 -10.77 3.21
CA THR A 311 -9.29 -12.09 2.66
C THR A 311 -10.48 -13.00 2.90
N VAL A 312 -11.06 -13.50 1.82
CA VAL A 312 -12.28 -14.31 1.83
C VAL A 312 -12.02 -15.62 1.09
N THR A 313 -12.46 -16.73 1.67
CA THR A 313 -12.39 -18.06 1.04
C THR A 313 -13.79 -18.54 0.73
N GLY A 314 -14.03 -18.95 -0.51
CA GLY A 314 -15.34 -19.41 -0.95
C GLY A 314 -15.32 -20.10 -2.30
N LYS A 315 -16.47 -20.61 -2.74
CA LYS A 315 -16.64 -21.23 -4.05
C LYS A 315 -16.80 -20.17 -5.12
N LEU A 316 -15.99 -20.24 -6.18
CA LEU A 316 -16.07 -19.36 -7.33
C LEU A 316 -17.20 -19.78 -8.27
N ILE A 317 -18.06 -18.84 -8.65
CA ILE A 317 -19.21 -19.06 -9.53
C ILE A 317 -19.24 -17.95 -10.58
N TYR A 318 -19.54 -18.30 -11.83
CA TYR A 318 -19.88 -17.31 -12.85
C TYR A 318 -21.39 -17.06 -12.85
N SER A 319 -21.77 -15.79 -12.75
CA SER A 319 -23.17 -15.36 -12.66
C SER A 319 -23.54 -14.55 -13.90
N THR A 320 -24.68 -14.86 -14.49
CA THR A 320 -25.27 -14.11 -15.62
C THR A 320 -26.44 -13.23 -15.20
N ILE A 321 -26.81 -13.22 -13.92
CA ILE A 321 -27.91 -12.43 -13.38
C ILE A 321 -27.50 -10.95 -13.34
N GLU A 322 -28.41 -10.06 -13.75
CA GLU A 322 -28.20 -8.63 -14.03
C GLU A 322 -27.19 -8.35 -15.15
N LYS A 323 -25.95 -8.79 -14.97
CA LYS A 323 -24.87 -8.70 -15.95
C LYS A 323 -23.82 -9.77 -15.67
N PRO A 324 -23.05 -10.22 -16.67
CA PRO A 324 -22.06 -11.26 -16.45
C PRO A 324 -20.94 -10.83 -15.49
N HIS A 325 -20.69 -11.62 -14.44
CA HIS A 325 -19.66 -11.36 -13.43
C HIS A 325 -19.24 -12.61 -12.66
N TRP A 326 -18.16 -12.50 -11.89
CA TRP A 326 -17.69 -13.53 -10.99
C TRP A 326 -18.19 -13.28 -9.56
N GLU A 327 -18.65 -14.33 -8.91
CA GLU A 327 -19.09 -14.34 -7.53
C GLU A 327 -18.21 -15.31 -6.72
N LEU A 328 -17.94 -14.96 -5.46
CA LEU A 328 -17.32 -15.84 -4.47
C LEU A 328 -18.33 -16.10 -3.36
N THR A 329 -18.90 -17.31 -3.34
CA THR A 329 -19.92 -17.70 -2.36
C THR A 329 -19.28 -18.38 -1.17
N THR A 330 -19.51 -17.82 0.01
CA THR A 330 -19.12 -18.38 1.31
C THR A 330 -20.35 -18.94 2.03
N ASP A 331 -20.16 -19.53 3.21
CA ASP A 331 -21.28 -20.00 4.04
C ASP A 331 -22.15 -18.84 4.58
N LYS A 332 -21.61 -17.61 4.61
CA LYS A 332 -22.26 -16.45 5.21
C LYS A 332 -22.82 -15.47 4.19
N GLU A 333 -22.11 -15.30 3.09
CA GLU A 333 -22.34 -14.21 2.14
C GLU A 333 -21.73 -14.53 0.78
N THR A 334 -22.29 -13.94 -0.26
CA THR A 334 -21.75 -13.97 -1.63
C THR A 334 -21.11 -12.63 -1.94
N TYR A 335 -19.88 -12.66 -2.45
CA TYR A 335 -19.14 -11.46 -2.84
C TYR A 335 -19.05 -11.36 -4.36
N VAL A 336 -19.25 -10.16 -4.91
CA VAL A 336 -18.97 -9.87 -6.32
C VAL A 336 -17.49 -9.55 -6.47
N LEU A 337 -16.82 -10.15 -7.45
CA LEU A 337 -15.40 -9.94 -7.71
C LEU A 337 -15.19 -8.97 -8.87
N LEU A 338 -14.49 -7.87 -8.63
CA LEU A 338 -14.02 -6.94 -9.65
C LEU A 338 -12.53 -7.09 -9.86
N PHE A 339 -12.13 -7.45 -11.09
CA PHE A 339 -10.74 -7.60 -11.47
C PHE A 339 -10.23 -6.35 -12.19
N GLU A 340 -8.94 -6.07 -12.02
CA GLU A 340 -8.24 -5.11 -12.86
C GLU A 340 -8.20 -5.64 -14.31
N PRO A 341 -8.80 -4.96 -15.31
CA PRO A 341 -8.85 -5.47 -16.68
C PRO A 341 -7.48 -5.77 -17.28
N ALA A 342 -6.43 -5.04 -16.87
CA ALA A 342 -5.06 -5.28 -17.31
C ALA A 342 -4.42 -6.56 -16.72
N ASP A 343 -4.98 -7.14 -15.65
CA ASP A 343 -4.46 -8.34 -14.99
C ASP A 343 -5.02 -9.61 -15.65
N ARG A 344 -4.41 -9.96 -16.77
CA ARG A 344 -4.72 -11.16 -17.54
C ARG A 344 -4.37 -12.44 -16.79
N LEU A 345 -3.35 -12.43 -15.92
CA LEU A 345 -2.96 -13.61 -15.14
C LEU A 345 -4.04 -14.01 -14.14
N THR A 346 -4.47 -13.06 -13.30
CA THR A 346 -5.55 -13.30 -12.35
C THR A 346 -6.85 -13.65 -13.08
N SER A 347 -7.17 -12.92 -14.15
CA SER A 347 -8.38 -13.20 -14.94
C SER A 347 -8.38 -14.61 -15.55
N SER A 348 -7.24 -15.09 -16.03
CA SER A 348 -7.11 -16.43 -16.62
C SER A 348 -7.20 -17.53 -15.55
N LEU A 349 -6.54 -17.33 -14.40
CA LEU A 349 -6.62 -18.24 -13.26
C LEU A 349 -8.07 -18.41 -12.79
N VAL A 350 -8.81 -17.30 -12.66
CA VAL A 350 -10.21 -17.29 -12.21
C VAL A 350 -11.10 -18.05 -13.19
N ARG A 351 -10.99 -17.77 -14.50
CA ARG A 351 -11.74 -18.50 -15.54
C ARG A 351 -11.47 -20.00 -15.49
N ALA A 352 -10.21 -20.42 -15.31
CA ALA A 352 -9.83 -21.83 -15.21
C ALA A 352 -10.21 -22.49 -13.86
N SER A 353 -10.75 -21.72 -12.92
CA SER A 353 -11.08 -22.16 -11.57
C SER A 353 -12.57 -22.09 -11.25
N GLU A 354 -13.43 -21.93 -12.26
CA GLU A 354 -14.89 -21.95 -12.08
C GLU A 354 -15.33 -23.21 -11.34
N GLY A 355 -16.20 -23.04 -10.34
CA GLY A 355 -16.71 -24.12 -9.49
C GLY A 355 -15.75 -24.57 -8.38
N LYS A 356 -14.49 -24.11 -8.36
CA LYS A 356 -13.50 -24.45 -7.33
C LYS A 356 -13.53 -23.47 -6.16
N THR A 357 -12.92 -23.87 -5.05
CA THR A 357 -12.74 -23.00 -3.88
C THR A 357 -11.49 -22.15 -4.03
N LEU A 358 -11.64 -20.84 -3.88
CA LEU A 358 -10.56 -19.86 -3.96
C LEU A 358 -10.46 -19.07 -2.67
N THR A 359 -9.25 -18.65 -2.34
CA THR A 359 -8.99 -17.57 -1.40
C THR A 359 -8.69 -16.30 -2.18
N VAL A 360 -9.53 -15.28 -2.00
CA VAL A 360 -9.44 -13.98 -2.66
C VAL A 360 -9.03 -12.94 -1.63
N THR A 361 -8.04 -12.13 -1.96
CA THR A 361 -7.68 -10.94 -1.19
C THR A 361 -7.93 -9.70 -2.02
N GLY A 362 -8.52 -8.67 -1.42
CA GLY A 362 -8.87 -7.45 -2.13
C GLY A 362 -9.40 -6.35 -1.22
N TYR A 363 -9.89 -5.28 -1.83
CA TYR A 363 -10.52 -4.16 -1.12
C TYR A 363 -12.02 -4.27 -1.23
N LEU A 364 -12.73 -4.09 -0.11
CA LEU A 364 -14.17 -3.88 -0.18
C LEU A 364 -14.43 -2.54 -0.87
N GLU A 365 -15.25 -2.58 -1.91
CA GLU A 365 -15.73 -1.40 -2.59
C GLU A 365 -16.95 -0.83 -1.89
N THR A 366 -17.07 0.49 -1.96
CA THR A 366 -18.22 1.22 -1.43
C THR A 366 -18.88 2.01 -2.55
N GLY A 367 -20.19 2.22 -2.43
CA GLY A 367 -20.99 2.90 -3.43
C GLY A 367 -22.01 1.99 -4.11
N PRO A 368 -22.63 2.46 -5.21
CA PRO A 368 -23.75 1.76 -5.84
C PRO A 368 -23.33 0.39 -6.36
N ASN A 369 -23.94 -0.66 -5.81
CA ASN A 369 -23.76 -2.01 -6.33
C ASN A 369 -24.78 -2.30 -7.43
N ILE A 370 -24.40 -2.00 -8.67
CA ILE A 370 -25.22 -2.27 -9.86
C ILE A 370 -25.34 -3.76 -10.21
N TYR A 371 -24.66 -4.66 -9.49
CA TYR A 371 -24.89 -6.10 -9.60
C TYR A 371 -26.04 -6.57 -8.71
N MET A 372 -26.51 -5.73 -7.78
CA MET A 372 -27.57 -6.06 -6.79
C MET A 372 -27.30 -7.37 -6.03
N ARG A 373 -26.02 -7.71 -5.85
CA ARG A 373 -25.52 -8.94 -5.23
C ARG A 373 -24.41 -8.62 -4.25
N GLY A 374 -24.67 -8.87 -2.96
CA GLY A 374 -23.69 -8.84 -1.87
C GLY A 374 -22.72 -7.64 -1.84
N PRO A 375 -21.60 -7.76 -1.11
CA PRO A 375 -20.52 -6.80 -1.15
C PRO A 375 -19.61 -7.04 -2.35
N ILE A 376 -18.95 -5.97 -2.82
CA ILE A 376 -18.01 -6.04 -3.93
C ILE A 376 -16.57 -6.07 -3.40
N ILE A 377 -15.75 -6.98 -3.90
CA ILE A 377 -14.31 -7.03 -3.66
C ILE A 377 -13.57 -6.64 -4.94
N ARG A 378 -12.85 -5.51 -4.92
CA ARG A 378 -11.81 -5.24 -5.92
C ARG A 378 -10.62 -6.15 -5.64
N VAL A 379 -10.40 -7.12 -6.52
CA VAL A 379 -9.45 -8.19 -6.33
C VAL A 379 -8.01 -7.70 -6.49
N VAL A 380 -7.18 -8.06 -5.53
CA VAL A 380 -5.74 -7.82 -5.52
C VAL A 380 -4.96 -9.11 -5.80
N SER A 381 -5.38 -10.22 -5.21
CA SER A 381 -4.78 -11.54 -5.47
C SER A 381 -5.79 -12.67 -5.28
N VAL A 382 -5.53 -13.79 -5.95
CA VAL A 382 -6.34 -15.00 -5.91
C VAL A 382 -5.41 -16.20 -5.73
N ARG A 383 -5.80 -17.14 -4.87
CA ARG A 383 -5.11 -18.42 -4.68
C ARG A 383 -6.12 -19.56 -4.69
N LEU A 384 -5.80 -20.63 -5.41
CA LEU A 384 -6.56 -21.87 -5.34
C LEU A 384 -6.37 -22.49 -3.96
N VAL A 385 -7.46 -22.95 -3.33
CA VAL A 385 -7.34 -23.83 -2.17
C VAL A 385 -7.04 -25.22 -2.71
N GLN A 386 -5.86 -25.75 -2.37
CA GLN A 386 -5.43 -27.10 -2.79
C GLN A 386 -6.21 -28.19 -2.06
#